data_AF-A0A520KE81-F1
#
_entry.id   AF-A0A520KE81-F1
#
_cell.length_a   1.000
_cell.length_b   1.000
_cell.length_c   1.000
_cell.angle_alpha   90.00
_cell.angle_beta   90.00
_cell.angle_gamma   90.00
#
_symmetry.space_group_name_H-M   'P 1'
#
loop_
_entity.id
_entity.type
_entity.pdbx_description
1 polymer ?
#
loop_
_entity_poly.entity_id
_entity_poly.type
_entity_poly.pdbx_seq_one_letter_code
_entity_poly.pdbx_strand_id
1 'polypeptide(L)'
;MGIKTEILHMKQILKRNLDDYHLLLFPGGFSYGDYVRAGAIWGKEILVRLGNEIKKFIEQEKIIMGIGNGFQVLIEAGILPDFSDIPKAVLAANISAKYECRW
;
A
#
# COMPACT_ATOMS: atom_id res chain seq x y z
N MET A 1 0.71 -10.62 20.50
CA MET A 1 2.01 -10.21 19.91
C MET A 1 2.62 -8.93 20.52
N GLY A 2 1.98 -8.22 21.46
CA GLY A 2 2.65 -7.11 22.20
C GLY A 2 3.07 -5.88 21.36
N ILE A 3 2.79 -5.87 20.05
CA ILE A 3 3.09 -4.77 19.15
C ILE A 3 2.11 -3.63 19.45
N LYS A 4 2.64 -2.43 19.69
CA LYS A 4 1.84 -1.20 19.77
C LYS A 4 1.48 -0.77 18.35
N THR A 5 0.20 -0.62 18.07
CA THR A 5 -0.31 -0.23 16.75
C THR A 5 -1.02 1.11 16.82
N GLU A 6 -0.92 1.90 15.74
CA GLU A 6 -1.68 3.12 15.54
C GLU A 6 -2.41 2.99 14.21
N ILE A 7 -3.72 3.24 14.21
CA ILE A 7 -4.52 3.25 12.98
C ILE A 7 -4.58 4.69 12.50
N LEU A 8 -4.01 4.94 11.32
CA LEU A 8 -3.90 6.27 10.74
C LEU A 8 -4.65 6.31 9.41
N HIS A 9 -5.55 7.28 9.27
CA HIS A 9 -6.11 7.63 7.98
C HIS A 9 -5.05 8.32 7.10
N MET A 10 -5.19 8.25 5.78
CA MET A 10 -4.23 8.83 4.82
C MET A 10 -3.93 10.33 5.05
N LYS A 11 -4.89 11.10 5.54
CA LYS A 11 -4.67 12.52 5.89
C LYS A 11 -3.89 12.73 7.19
N GLN A 12 -3.91 11.76 8.10
CA GLN A 12 -3.23 11.83 9.40
C GLN A 12 -1.77 11.39 9.27
N ILE A 13 -1.49 10.37 8.45
CA ILE A 13 -0.12 9.88 8.24
C ILE A 13 0.81 10.95 7.64
N LEU A 14 0.28 11.87 6.82
CA LEU A 14 1.03 13.02 6.29
C LEU A 14 1.52 14.00 7.36
N LYS A 15 1.01 13.88 8.60
CA LYS A 15 1.40 14.69 9.76
C LYS A 15 2.25 13.90 10.76
N ARG A 16 2.72 12.71 10.40
CA ARG A 16 3.53 11.82 11.23
C ARG A 16 4.92 11.69 10.63
N ASN A 17 5.88 11.34 11.47
CA ASN A 17 7.21 10.94 11.01
C ASN A 17 7.22 9.41 10.85
N LEU A 18 7.46 8.90 9.63
CA LEU A 18 7.52 7.46 9.40
C LEU A 18 8.74 6.80 10.08
N ASP A 19 9.77 7.58 10.47
CA ASP A 19 10.92 7.05 11.20
C ASP A 19 10.53 6.45 12.57
N ASP A 20 9.42 6.90 13.16
CA ASP A 20 8.92 6.43 14.47
C ASP A 20 8.33 5.01 14.41
N TYR A 21 8.12 4.48 13.20
CA TYR A 21 7.51 3.17 12.96
C TYR A 21 8.55 2.19 12.43
N HIS A 22 8.38 0.91 12.76
CA HIS A 22 9.18 -0.21 12.25
C HIS A 22 8.44 -1.04 11.19
N LEU A 23 7.11 -0.87 11.13
CA LEU A 23 6.22 -1.57 10.23
C LEU A 23 5.17 -0.61 9.68
N LEU A 24 5.01 -0.59 8.36
CA LEU A 24 3.85 0.01 7.69
C LEU A 24 2.96 -1.10 7.16
N LEU A 25 1.69 -1.08 7.56
CA LEU A 25 0.69 -2.04 7.11
C LEU A 25 -0.42 -1.32 6.35
N PHE A 26 -0.57 -1.69 5.08
CA PHE A 26 -1.66 -1.25 4.23
C PHE A 26 -2.81 -2.27 4.35
N PRO A 27 -3.94 -1.89 4.98
CA PRO A 27 -5.06 -2.80 5.18
C PRO A 27 -5.79 -3.13 3.86
N GLY A 28 -6.57 -4.20 3.90
CA GLY A 28 -7.49 -4.56 2.82
C GLY A 28 -8.73 -3.65 2.76
N GLY A 29 -9.56 -3.86 1.74
CA GLY A 29 -10.78 -3.08 1.52
C GLY A 29 -11.04 -2.86 0.03
N PHE A 30 -11.67 -1.73 -0.29
CA PHE A 30 -11.96 -1.27 -1.65
C PHE A 30 -11.67 0.24 -1.71
N SER A 31 -10.39 0.61 -1.64
CA SER A 31 -10.02 2.04 -1.60
C SER A 31 -10.56 2.77 -2.82
N TYR A 32 -11.20 3.92 -2.60
CA TYR A 32 -11.91 4.67 -3.64
C TYR A 32 -12.94 3.83 -4.43
N GLY A 33 -13.48 2.76 -3.83
CA GLY A 33 -14.41 1.83 -4.48
C GLY A 33 -13.81 1.06 -5.66
N ASP A 34 -12.47 0.99 -5.75
CA ASP A 34 -11.74 0.40 -6.88
C ASP A 34 -12.18 0.95 -8.26
N TYR A 35 -12.66 2.21 -8.29
CA TYR A 35 -13.39 2.81 -9.41
C TYR A 35 -12.63 2.79 -10.75
N VAL A 36 -11.33 3.12 -10.72
CA VAL A 36 -10.47 3.07 -11.93
C VAL A 36 -9.89 1.66 -12.08
N ARG A 37 -9.23 1.21 -11.02
CA ARG A 37 -8.63 -0.12 -10.86
C ARG A 37 -8.29 -0.27 -9.39
N ALA A 38 -8.31 -1.50 -8.89
CA ALA A 38 -8.11 -1.78 -7.49
C ALA A 38 -6.76 -1.24 -6.98
N GLY A 39 -6.82 -0.39 -5.95
CA GLY A 39 -5.64 0.24 -5.34
C GLY A 39 -4.95 1.32 -6.17
N ALA A 40 -5.34 1.59 -7.43
CA ALA A 40 -4.59 2.48 -8.32
C ALA A 40 -4.59 3.95 -7.86
N ILE A 41 -5.75 4.47 -7.42
CA ILE A 41 -5.85 5.86 -6.94
C ILE A 41 -5.03 6.04 -5.67
N TRP A 42 -5.18 5.11 -4.71
CA TRP A 42 -4.46 5.19 -3.45
C TRP A 42 -2.95 4.95 -3.65
N GLY A 43 -2.55 4.00 -4.50
CA GLY A 43 -1.15 3.77 -4.86
C GLY A 43 -0.49 5.01 -5.45
N LYS A 44 -1.19 5.73 -6.34
CA LYS A 44 -0.68 7.00 -6.87
C LYS A 44 -0.58 8.08 -5.81
N GLU A 45 -1.55 8.18 -4.90
CA GLU A 45 -1.49 9.12 -3.77
C GLU A 45 -0.30 8.82 -2.85
N ILE A 46 -0.04 7.55 -2.56
CA ILE A 46 1.11 7.11 -1.78
C ILE A 46 2.42 7.48 -2.45
N LEU A 47 2.60 7.13 -3.74
CA LEU A 47 3.81 7.46 -4.48
C LEU A 47 4.08 8.97 -4.50
N VAL A 48 3.04 9.78 -4.76
CA VAL A 48 3.19 11.24 -4.87
C VAL A 48 3.43 11.91 -3.52
N ARG A 49 2.82 11.43 -2.44
CA ARG A 49 2.83 12.14 -1.14
C ARG A 49 3.80 11.56 -0.13
N LEU A 50 4.16 10.29 -0.24
CA LEU A 50 4.99 9.56 0.72
C LEU A 50 6.13 8.79 0.04
N GLY A 51 6.36 8.96 -1.27
CA GLY A 51 7.35 8.17 -2.01
C GLY A 51 8.77 8.29 -1.46
N ASN A 52 9.19 9.49 -1.06
CA ASN A 52 10.51 9.72 -0.48
C ASN A 52 10.66 9.05 0.89
N GLU A 53 9.64 9.18 1.73
CA GLU A 53 9.61 8.60 3.07
C GLU A 53 9.56 7.08 3.01
N ILE A 54 8.82 6.51 2.04
CA ILE A 54 8.79 5.07 1.78
C ILE A 54 10.14 4.57 1.30
N LYS A 55 10.79 5.28 0.37
CA LYS A 55 12.14 4.93 -0.09
C LYS A 55 13.12 4.87 1.09
N LYS A 56 13.10 5.89 1.95
CA LYS A 56 13.90 5.92 3.18
C LYS A 56 13.56 4.75 4.11
N PHE A 57 12.29 4.41 4.25
CA PHE A 57 11.83 3.28 5.07
C PHE A 57 12.39 1.94 4.57
N ILE A 58 12.44 1.75 3.25
CA ILE A 58 13.04 0.58 2.60
C ILE A 58 14.56 0.56 2.80
N GLU A 59 15.24 1.69 2.63
CA GLU A 59 16.70 1.82 2.85
C GLU A 59 17.09 1.54 4.32
N GLN A 60 16.18 1.76 5.26
CA GLN A 60 16.35 1.43 6.69
C GLN A 60 16.03 -0.05 7.02
N GLU A 61 15.78 -0.89 6.01
CA GLU A 61 15.41 -2.31 6.16
C GLU A 61 14.15 -2.53 7.02
N LYS A 62 13.27 -1.53 7.07
CA LYS A 62 12.01 -1.62 7.80
C LYS A 62 10.92 -2.29 6.96
N ILE A 63 9.89 -2.81 7.63
CA ILE A 63 8.93 -3.73 7.00
C ILE A 63 7.74 -2.96 6.41
N ILE A 64 7.45 -3.21 5.13
CA ILE A 64 6.21 -2.76 4.49
C ILE A 64 5.38 -3.98 4.11
N MET A 65 4.10 -3.98 4.51
CA MET A 65 3.17 -5.08 4.28
C MET A 65 1.86 -4.54 3.72
N GLY A 66 1.27 -5.28 2.77
CA GLY A 66 -0.06 -4.99 2.23
C GLY A 66 -0.92 -6.25 2.21
N ILE A 67 -2.19 -6.13 2.62
CA ILE A 67 -3.15 -7.25 2.62
C ILE A 67 -4.32 -6.90 1.70
N GLY A 68 -4.68 -7.80 0.78
CA GLY A 68 -5.79 -7.59 -0.16
C GLY A 68 -5.59 -6.32 -0.99
N ASN A 69 -6.45 -5.31 -0.79
CA ASN A 69 -6.31 -4.00 -1.45
C ASN A 69 -5.02 -3.28 -1.07
N GLY A 70 -4.50 -3.47 0.14
CA GLY A 70 -3.19 -2.92 0.51
C GLY A 70 -2.05 -3.52 -0.32
N PHE A 71 -2.12 -4.80 -0.70
CA PHE A 71 -1.13 -5.40 -1.60
C PHE A 71 -1.23 -4.81 -3.02
N GLN A 72 -2.47 -4.64 -3.52
CA GLN A 72 -2.72 -3.97 -4.79
C GLN A 72 -2.14 -2.54 -4.79
N VAL A 73 -2.34 -1.79 -3.71
CA VAL A 73 -1.78 -0.44 -3.53
C VAL A 73 -0.26 -0.43 -3.58
N LEU A 74 0.42 -1.38 -2.94
CA LEU A 74 1.89 -1.46 -2.98
C LEU A 74 2.42 -1.71 -4.39
N ILE A 75 1.75 -2.57 -5.16
CA ILE A 75 2.09 -2.83 -6.55
C ILE A 75 1.85 -1.57 -7.41
N GLU A 76 0.69 -0.94 -7.28
CA GLU A 76 0.31 0.28 -8.02
C GLU A 76 1.20 1.49 -7.68
N ALA A 77 1.70 1.56 -6.45
CA ALA A 77 2.67 2.57 -6.01
C ALA A 77 4.09 2.30 -6.52
N GLY A 78 4.33 1.16 -7.19
CA GLY A 78 5.67 0.75 -7.63
C GLY A 78 6.60 0.32 -6.51
N ILE A 79 6.06 -0.02 -5.32
CA ILE A 79 6.85 -0.51 -4.19
C ILE A 79 7.22 -1.99 -4.38
N LEU A 80 6.34 -2.76 -5.03
CA LEU A 80 6.53 -4.17 -5.36
C LEU A 80 6.55 -4.39 -6.88
N PRO A 81 7.31 -5.37 -7.39
CA PRO A 81 8.17 -6.32 -6.65
C PRO A 81 9.49 -5.72 -6.16
N ASP A 82 9.92 -4.61 -6.77
CA ASP A 82 11.06 -3.81 -6.36
C ASP A 82 10.72 -2.34 -6.54
N PHE A 83 11.28 -1.48 -5.67
CA PHE A 83 10.92 -0.07 -5.64
C PHE A 83 11.28 0.66 -6.94
N SER A 84 10.28 1.27 -7.57
CA SER A 84 10.41 2.09 -8.77
C SER A 84 9.33 3.15 -8.81
N ASP A 85 9.64 4.34 -9.34
CA ASP A 85 8.64 5.40 -9.54
C ASP A 85 7.56 5.04 -10.57
N ILE A 86 7.78 3.95 -11.33
CA ILE A 86 6.85 3.42 -12.31
C ILE A 86 6.49 1.98 -11.90
N PRO A 87 5.20 1.66 -11.72
CA PRO A 87 4.80 0.30 -11.38
C PRO A 87 5.14 -0.66 -12.53
N LYS A 88 5.89 -1.73 -12.20
CA LYS A 88 6.30 -2.76 -13.18
C LYS A 88 5.26 -3.86 -13.37
N ALA A 89 4.33 -3.98 -12.43
CA ALA A 89 3.29 -4.98 -12.44
C ALA A 89 1.98 -4.35 -11.93
N VAL A 90 0.87 -5.03 -12.19
CA VAL A 90 -0.45 -4.77 -11.62
C VAL A 90 -1.18 -6.09 -11.46
N LEU A 91 -2.16 -6.16 -10.56
CA LEU A 91 -3.06 -7.31 -10.49
C LEU A 91 -4.21 -7.13 -11.49
N ALA A 92 -4.42 -8.15 -12.31
CA ALA A 92 -5.53 -8.21 -13.24
C ALA A 92 -6.83 -8.62 -12.52
N ALA A 93 -7.96 -8.41 -13.20
CA ALA A 93 -9.24 -8.94 -12.74
C ALA A 93 -9.21 -10.48 -12.68
N ASN A 94 -10.00 -11.04 -11.76
CA ASN A 94 -10.16 -12.48 -11.65
C ASN A 94 -10.65 -13.08 -12.98
N ILE A 95 -10.13 -14.25 -13.34
CA ILE A 95 -10.56 -14.99 -14.55
C ILE A 95 -12.06 -15.31 -14.48
N SER A 96 -12.61 -15.55 -13.29
CA SER A 96 -14.04 -15.79 -13.07
C SER A 96 -14.92 -14.55 -13.30
N ALA A 97 -14.32 -13.37 -13.49
CA ALA A 97 -14.98 -12.08 -13.58
C ALA A 97 -15.90 -11.76 -12.38
N LYS A 98 -15.64 -12.40 -11.23
CA LYS A 98 -16.43 -12.26 -10.00
C LYS A 98 -15.52 -12.06 -8.80
N TYR A 99 -16.06 -11.45 -7.76
CA TYR A 99 -15.40 -11.47 -6.46
C TYR A 99 -15.38 -12.90 -5.91
N GLU A 100 -14.21 -13.35 -5.48
CA GLU A 100 -14.00 -14.70 -4.93
C GLU A 100 -13.74 -14.63 -3.44
N CYS A 101 -14.74 -15.03 -2.65
CA CYS A 101 -14.61 -15.24 -1.21
C CYS A 101 -14.49 -16.74 -0.95
N ARG A 102 -13.29 -17.19 -0.56
CA ARG A 102 -12.97 -18.59 -0.30
C ARG A 102 -12.38 -18.74 1.10
N TRP A 103 -12.57 -19.91 1.71
CA TRP A 103 -12.01 -20.28 3.01
C TRP A 103 -10.83 -21.23 2.80
#